data_AF-A0A957IPA0-F1
#
_entry.id   AF-A0A957IPA0-F1
#
_cell.length_a   1.000
_cell.length_b   1.000
_cell.length_c   1.000
_cell.angle_alpha   90.00
_cell.angle_beta   90.00
_cell.angle_gamma   90.00
#
_symmetry.space_group_name_H-M   'P 1'
#
loop_
_entity.id
_entity.type
_entity.pdbx_description
1 polymer ?
#
loop_
_entity_poly.entity_id
_entity_poly.type
_entity_poly.pdbx_seq_one_letter_code
_entity_poly.pdbx_strand_id
1 'polypeptide(L)' 'MPEHTNTLKDETMRFPRAAGVLVHPTSFPSRYGVGDFGDAAYQFVDFLKASGQSLWQILPLG' A
#
# COMPACT_ATOMS: atom_id res chain seq x y z
N MET A 1 -42.21 17.90 9.57
CA MET A 1 -41.00 17.94 8.73
C MET A 1 -39.90 18.61 9.54
N PRO A 2 -38.89 17.87 10.00
CA PRO A 2 -37.58 18.43 10.29
C PRO A 2 -36.58 18.01 9.22
N GLU A 3 -35.97 18.98 8.58
CA GLU A 3 -34.84 18.83 7.65
C GLU A 3 -33.66 18.09 8.31
N HIS A 4 -33.41 16.87 7.85
CA HIS A 4 -32.19 16.11 8.15
C HIS A 4 -31.00 16.73 7.40
N THR A 5 -30.36 17.76 7.96
CA THR A 5 -29.07 18.26 7.46
C THR A 5 -27.95 17.33 7.94
N ASN A 6 -27.74 16.25 7.19
CA ASN A 6 -26.57 15.39 7.30
C ASN A 6 -25.31 16.23 7.05
N THR A 7 -24.66 16.65 8.13
CA THR A 7 -23.35 17.31 8.10
C THR A 7 -22.30 16.23 7.89
N LEU A 8 -22.14 15.77 6.64
CA LEU A 8 -20.90 15.12 6.24
C LEU A 8 -19.84 16.21 6.25
N LYS A 9 -19.12 16.32 7.37
CA LYS A 9 -17.83 17.02 7.37
C LYS A 9 -16.98 16.30 6.32
N ASP A 10 -16.71 16.99 5.23
CA ASP A 10 -15.59 16.67 4.36
C ASP A 10 -14.31 16.88 5.18
N GLU A 11 -14.02 15.94 6.07
CA GLU A 11 -12.73 15.81 6.69
C GLU A 11 -11.80 15.37 5.57
N THR A 12 -11.27 16.35 4.83
CA THR A 12 -10.25 16.14 3.80
C THR A 12 -9.23 15.14 4.34
N MET A 13 -9.22 13.91 3.81
CA MET A 13 -8.23 12.89 4.13
C MET A 13 -6.87 13.37 3.64
N ARG A 14 -6.19 14.16 4.48
CA ARG A 14 -4.83 14.60 4.25
C ARG A 14 -3.91 13.52 4.80
N PHE A 15 -3.38 12.71 3.90
CA PHE A 15 -2.27 11.84 4.24
C PHE A 15 -1.05 12.69 4.64
N PRO A 16 -0.28 12.27 5.68
CA PRO A 16 1.00 12.89 5.97
C PRO A 16 1.94 12.78 4.75
N ARG A 17 2.95 13.64 4.67
CA ARG A 17 3.97 13.55 3.62
C ARG A 17 4.61 12.15 3.68
N ALA A 18 4.49 11.41 2.59
CA ALA A 18 4.92 10.02 2.47
C ALA A 18 5.50 9.78 1.08
N ALA A 19 6.38 8.79 0.99
CA ALA A 19 6.89 8.26 -0.27
C ALA A 19 6.79 6.73 -0.25
N GLY A 20 6.75 6.13 -1.43
CA GLY A 20 6.55 4.70 -1.56
C GLY A 20 6.88 4.16 -2.93
N VAL A 21 6.73 2.84 -3.04
CA VAL A 21 6.98 2.09 -4.28
C VAL A 21 5.71 1.36 -4.70
N LEU A 22 5.40 1.41 -5.99
CA LEU A 22 4.41 0.56 -6.63
C LEU A 22 5.11 -0.68 -7.18
N VAL A 23 4.83 -1.85 -6.59
CA VAL A 23 5.30 -3.14 -7.11
C VAL A 23 4.32 -4.23 -6.74
N HIS A 24 4.00 -5.12 -7.67
CA HIS A 24 3.11 -6.24 -7.40
C HIS A 24 3.89 -7.44 -6.84
N PRO A 25 3.34 -8.21 -5.87
CA PRO A 25 4.01 -9.38 -5.31
C PRO A 25 4.44 -10.41 -6.36
N THR A 26 3.69 -10.55 -7.46
CA THR A 26 4.05 -11.48 -8.55
C THR A 26 5.37 -11.12 -9.26
N SER A 27 5.85 -9.88 -9.10
CA SER A 27 7.13 -9.41 -9.65
C SER A 27 8.33 -9.77 -8.76
N PHE A 28 8.11 -10.32 -7.56
CA PHE A 28 9.20 -10.71 -6.68
C PHE A 28 9.93 -11.95 -7.20
N PRO A 29 11.25 -12.05 -6.93
CA PRO A 29 12.01 -13.24 -7.27
C PRO A 29 11.46 -14.44 -6.52
N SER A 30 11.20 -15.52 -7.25
CA SER A 30 10.67 -16.77 -6.69
C SER A 30 11.25 -17.97 -7.41
N ARG A 31 11.47 -19.04 -6.65
CA ARG A 31 11.90 -20.35 -7.16
C ARG A 31 10.84 -21.05 -8.02
N TYR A 32 9.59 -20.60 -7.98
CA TYR A 32 8.45 -21.26 -8.63
C TYR A 32 7.90 -20.47 -9.84
N GLY A 33 8.63 -19.46 -10.32
CA GLY A 33 8.30 -18.73 -11.56
C GLY A 33 7.35 -17.54 -11.38
N VAL A 34 6.67 -17.42 -10.23
CA VAL A 34 5.87 -16.24 -9.88
C VAL A 34 6.17 -15.83 -8.44
N GLY A 35 6.34 -14.52 -8.22
CA GLY A 35 6.51 -13.97 -6.89
C GLY A 35 5.27 -14.15 -6.01
N ASP A 36 5.48 -14.21 -4.71
CA ASP A 36 4.45 -14.45 -3.71
C ASP A 36 4.71 -13.59 -2.45
N PHE A 37 3.91 -13.83 -1.41
CA PHE A 37 4.08 -13.19 -0.10
C PHE A 37 5.06 -13.98 0.82
N GLY A 38 6.10 -14.59 0.25
CA GLY A 38 7.17 -15.27 0.98
C GLY A 38 8.35 -14.36 1.37
N ASP A 39 9.54 -14.95 1.55
CA ASP A 39 10.74 -14.25 2.05
C ASP A 39 11.12 -12.99 1.26
N ALA A 40 10.93 -13.01 -0.06
CA ALA A 40 11.22 -11.86 -0.92
C ALA A 40 10.33 -10.65 -0.60
N ALA A 41 9.08 -10.87 -0.16
CA ALA A 41 8.18 -9.80 0.25
C ALA A 41 8.65 -9.16 1.57
N TYR A 42 9.12 -9.96 2.52
CA TYR A 42 9.71 -9.45 3.77
C TYR A 42 10.98 -8.64 3.50
N GLN A 43 11.87 -9.17 2.66
CA GLN A 43 13.08 -8.44 2.25
C GLN A 43 12.74 -7.11 1.56
N PHE A 44 11.67 -7.08 0.76
CA PHE A 44 11.19 -5.85 0.14
C PHE A 44 10.66 -4.84 1.18
N VAL A 45 9.91 -5.28 2.18
CA VAL A 45 9.44 -4.42 3.27
C VAL A 45 10.62 -3.87 4.10
N ASP A 46 11.62 -4.71 4.39
CA ASP A 46 12.85 -4.27 5.06
C ASP A 46 13.61 -3.23 4.22
N PHE A 47 13.66 -3.41 2.89
CA PHE A 47 14.20 -2.43 1.96
C PHE A 47 13.43 -1.10 2.00
N LEU A 48 12.09 -1.14 1.99
CA LEU A 48 11.26 0.06 2.09
C LEU A 48 11.55 0.81 3.40
N LYS A 49 11.58 0.09 4.51
CA LYS A 49 11.91 0.64 5.83
C LYS A 49 13.30 1.28 5.86
N ALA A 50 14.31 0.58 5.35
CA ALA A 50 15.68 1.09 5.27
C ALA A 50 15.79 2.34 4.36
N SER A 51 14.95 2.42 3.33
CA SER A 51 14.90 3.52 2.37
C SER A 51 14.00 4.69 2.80
N GLY A 52 13.43 4.64 4.02
CA GLY A 52 12.51 5.66 4.54
C GLY A 52 11.18 5.73 3.80
N GLN A 53 10.84 4.70 3.01
CA GLN A 53 9.57 4.60 2.31
C GLN A 53 8.50 4.10 3.27
N SER A 54 7.34 4.75 3.27
CA SER A 54 6.24 4.47 4.19
C SER A 54 5.00 3.90 3.50
N LEU A 55 5.03 3.77 2.18
CA LEU A 55 3.94 3.23 1.38
C LEU A 55 4.44 2.13 0.45
N TRP A 56 3.66 1.04 0.37
CA TRP A 56 3.77 0.01 -0.66
C TRP A 56 2.42 -0.07 -1.37
N GLN A 57 2.40 0.27 -2.65
CA GLN A 57 1.21 0.12 -3.48
C GLN A 57 1.29 -1.17 -4.29
N ILE A 58 0.18 -1.89 -4.37
CA ILE A 58 0.03 -3.13 -5.17
C ILE A 58 -1.15 -2.98 -6.13
N LEU A 59 -1.14 -3.79 -7.19
CA LEU A 59 -2.30 -4.01 -8.07
C LEU A 59 -3.34 -4.92 -7.38
N PRO A 60 -4.60 -4.97 -7.89
CA PRO A 60 -5.62 -5.87 -7.35
C PRO A 60 -5.16 -7.33 -7.31
N LEU A 61 -5.50 -8.02 -6.22
CA LEU A 61 -5.10 -9.41 -5.97
C LEU A 61 -6.14 -10.44 -6.43
N GLY A 62 -7.23 -9.99 -7.07
CA GLY A 62 -8.35 -10.80 -7.55
C GLY A 62 -9.31 -9.99 -8.40
#